data_AF-A0A7X3V8I0-F1
#
_entry.id   AF-A0A7X3V8I0-F1
#
_cell.length_a   1.000
_cell.length_b   1.000
_cell.length_c   1.000
_cell.angle_alpha   90.00
_cell.angle_beta   90.00
_cell.angle_gamma   90.00
#
_symmetry.space_group_name_H-M   'P 1'
#
loop_
_entity.id
_entity.type
_entity.pdbx_description
1 polymer ?
#
loop_
_entity_poly.entity_id
_entity_poly.type
_entity_poly.pdbx_seq_one_letter_code
_entity_poly.pdbx_strand_id
1 'polypeptide(L)'
;MVDASGPDSPPAPAFGPDSEEMLRCIRCELRYVPSKSTSSLRLTYCSFLCELGDLGFSIAGLEHMEPQPKAIEAPAVELDPQPEPGEPAVVE
;
A
#
# COMPACT_ATOMS: atom_id res chain seq x y z
N MET A 1 -39.70 0.05 41.29
CA MET A 1 -38.36 -0.51 41.08
C MET A 1 -38.15 -0.48 39.58
N VAL A 2 -37.37 0.48 39.06
CA VAL A 2 -37.17 0.63 37.62
C VAL A 2 -35.98 -0.27 37.25
N ASP A 3 -36.19 -1.27 36.40
CA ASP A 3 -35.10 -2.04 35.81
C ASP A 3 -35.03 -1.65 34.34
N ALA A 4 -34.14 -0.72 34.05
CA ALA A 4 -33.84 -0.23 32.71
C ALA A 4 -32.65 -1.02 32.15
N SER A 5 -32.87 -2.29 31.84
CA SER A 5 -31.91 -3.11 31.09
C SER A 5 -32.30 -3.08 29.61
N GLY A 6 -31.92 -2.01 28.92
CA GLY A 6 -32.21 -1.82 27.49
C GLY A 6 -31.33 -2.71 26.60
N PRO A 7 -31.88 -3.36 25.56
CA PRO A 7 -31.09 -4.07 24.55
C PRO A 7 -30.71 -3.10 23.42
N ASP A 8 -29.78 -2.19 23.66
CA ASP A 8 -29.24 -1.30 22.62
C ASP A 8 -27.71 -1.31 22.68
N SER A 9 -27.13 -2.42 22.27
CA SER A 9 -25.75 -2.45 21.80
C SER A 9 -25.78 -3.00 20.38
N PRO A 10 -25.31 -2.24 19.36
CA PRO A 10 -25.26 -2.76 18.01
C PRO A 10 -24.35 -3.99 17.99
N PRO A 11 -24.72 -5.06 17.26
CA PRO A 11 -23.87 -6.23 17.14
C PRO A 11 -22.52 -5.80 16.57
N ALA A 12 -21.43 -6.24 17.22
CA ALA A 12 -20.10 -6.10 16.66
C ALA A 12 -20.10 -6.65 15.22
N PRO A 13 -19.44 -5.99 14.26
CA PRO A 13 -19.48 -6.42 12.86
C PRO A 13 -19.04 -7.89 12.78
N ALA A 14 -19.95 -8.74 12.32
CA ALA A 14 -19.70 -10.14 12.05
C ALA A 14 -18.83 -10.23 10.79
N PHE A 15 -17.52 -10.19 10.99
CA PHE A 15 -16.55 -10.55 9.96
C PHE A 15 -16.78 -12.02 9.60
N GLY A 16 -17.02 -12.31 8.32
CA GLY A 16 -17.27 -13.68 7.84
C GLY A 16 -16.04 -14.59 8.03
N PRO A 17 -16.19 -15.92 7.86
CA PRO A 17 -15.11 -16.89 8.07
C PRO A 17 -13.89 -16.72 7.14
N ASP A 18 -14.01 -15.89 6.09
CA ASP A 18 -12.92 -15.48 5.20
C ASP A 18 -12.21 -14.17 5.61
N SER A 19 -12.61 -13.54 6.71
CA SER A 19 -12.00 -12.30 7.23
C SER A 19 -10.93 -12.56 8.30
N GLU A 20 -10.54 -13.81 8.47
CA GLU A 20 -9.88 -14.31 9.68
C GLU A 20 -8.36 -14.52 9.53
N GLU A 21 -7.65 -13.87 8.61
CA GLU A 21 -6.19 -14.03 8.61
C GLU A 21 -5.37 -12.84 8.12
N MET A 22 -5.64 -11.68 8.69
CA MET A 22 -4.53 -10.81 9.06
C MET A 22 -4.35 -10.88 10.57
N LEU A 23 -3.63 -11.92 11.01
CA LEU A 23 -3.33 -12.13 12.42
C LEU A 23 -2.22 -11.20 12.90
N ARG A 24 -1.31 -10.76 12.02
CA ARG A 24 -0.08 -10.06 12.41
C ARG A 24 0.27 -8.90 11.49
N CYS A 25 0.79 -7.82 12.07
CA CYS A 25 1.37 -6.70 11.33
C CYS A 25 2.65 -7.12 10.60
N ILE A 26 2.83 -6.72 9.34
CA ILE A 26 4.04 -7.06 8.56
C ILE A 26 5.32 -6.51 9.20
N ARG A 27 5.24 -5.32 9.82
CA ARG A 27 6.42 -4.62 10.32
C ARG A 27 6.90 -5.08 11.69
N CYS A 28 5.97 -5.28 12.62
CA CYS A 28 6.27 -5.58 14.03
C CYS A 28 5.80 -6.97 14.47
N GLU A 29 5.11 -7.71 13.60
CA GLU A 29 4.63 -9.09 13.82
C GLU A 29 3.69 -9.28 15.02
N LEU A 30 3.25 -8.18 15.63
CA LEU A 30 2.26 -8.17 16.72
C LEU A 30 0.87 -8.49 16.19
N ARG A 31 0.03 -9.01 17.08
CA ARG A 31 -1.36 -9.36 16.75
C ARG A 31 -2.12 -8.14 16.25
N TYR A 32 -2.70 -8.26 15.06
CA TYR A 32 -3.54 -7.22 14.49
C TYR A 32 -4.89 -7.17 15.21
N VAL A 33 -5.32 -5.96 15.57
CA VAL A 33 -6.61 -5.69 16.20
C VAL A 33 -7.30 -4.59 15.38
N PRO A 34 -8.34 -4.90 14.57
CA PRO A 34 -8.95 -3.94 13.65
C PRO A 34 -9.42 -2.66 14.34
N SER A 35 -10.01 -2.77 15.54
CA SER A 35 -10.53 -1.64 16.31
C SER A 35 -9.45 -0.70 16.86
N LYS A 36 -8.18 -1.13 16.86
CA LYS A 36 -7.04 -0.33 17.34
C LYS A 36 -6.12 0.16 16.22
N SER A 37 -6.36 -0.23 14.98
CA SER A 37 -5.49 0.15 13.87
C SER A 37 -5.65 1.63 13.53
N THR A 38 -4.53 2.35 13.55
CA THR A 38 -4.41 3.75 13.06
C THR A 38 -3.76 3.83 11.68
N SER A 39 -3.45 2.68 11.07
CA SER A 39 -2.93 2.59 9.70
C SER A 39 -4.03 2.91 8.68
N SER A 40 -3.68 3.60 7.60
CA SER A 40 -4.56 3.74 6.43
C SER A 40 -4.73 2.41 5.71
N LEU A 41 -3.67 1.60 5.68
CA LEU A 41 -3.69 0.21 5.21
C LEU A 41 -4.08 -0.72 6.36
N ARG A 42 -5.38 -0.75 6.65
CA ARG A 42 -5.97 -1.74 7.57
C ARG A 42 -5.78 -3.13 7.01
N LEU A 43 -5.61 -4.11 7.89
CA LEU A 43 -5.25 -5.49 7.51
C LEU A 43 -3.89 -5.58 6.81
N THR A 44 -2.97 -4.65 7.10
CA THR A 44 -1.56 -4.73 6.68
C THR A 44 -0.64 -4.31 7.81
N TYR A 45 -0.93 -3.14 8.39
CA TYR A 45 -0.19 -2.58 9.52
C TYR A 45 -1.11 -2.33 10.71
N CYS A 46 -0.57 -2.48 11.92
CA CYS A 46 -1.29 -2.22 13.16
C CYS A 46 -1.33 -0.73 13.55
N SER A 47 -0.46 0.11 12.98
CA SER A 47 -0.41 1.55 13.27
C SER A 47 0.20 2.34 12.13
N PHE A 48 -0.09 3.65 12.12
CA PHE A 48 0.53 4.63 11.22
C PHE A 48 2.07 4.57 11.23
N LEU A 49 2.67 4.32 12.40
CA LEU A 49 4.13 4.23 12.52
C LEU A 49 4.70 2.99 11.83
N CYS A 50 3.96 1.88 11.85
CA CYS A 50 4.36 0.66 11.14
C CYS A 50 4.25 0.84 9.62
N GLU A 51 3.21 1.53 9.16
CA GLU A 51 3.04 1.91 7.75
C GLU A 51 4.19 2.80 7.29
N LEU A 52 4.43 3.91 8.01
CA LEU A 52 5.50 4.85 7.70
C LEU A 52 6.89 4.21 7.76
N GLY A 53 7.12 3.33 8.74
CA GLY A 53 8.41 2.66 8.92
C GLY A 53 8.70 1.56 7.91
N ASP A 54 7.70 1.11 7.14
CA ASP A 54 7.86 0.11 6.08
C ASP A 54 7.89 0.75 4.69
N LEU A 55 6.94 1.66 4.41
CA LEU A 55 6.80 2.32 3.11
C LEU A 55 7.65 3.59 2.97
N GLY A 56 8.03 4.22 4.09
CA GLY A 56 8.67 5.54 4.11
C GLY A 56 7.68 6.71 3.92
N PHE A 57 6.41 6.42 3.66
CA PHE A 57 5.31 7.39 3.58
C PHE A 57 4.03 6.77 4.15
N SER A 58 2.99 7.58 4.32
CA SER A 58 1.65 7.10 4.64
C SER A 58 0.67 7.47 3.52
N ILE A 59 -0.31 6.61 3.26
CA ILE A 59 -1.31 6.85 2.21
C ILE A 59 -2.13 8.09 2.54
N ALA A 60 -2.57 8.26 3.80
CA ALA A 60 -3.26 9.47 4.22
C ALA A 60 -2.43 10.75 4.01
N GLY A 61 -1.10 10.66 4.08
CA GLY A 61 -0.22 11.78 3.78
C GLY A 61 -0.21 12.15 2.30
N LEU A 62 -0.38 11.17 1.40
CA LEU A 62 -0.39 11.39 -0.04
C LEU A 62 -1.71 11.96 -0.57
N GLU A 63 -2.84 11.72 0.11
CA GLU A 63 -4.17 12.19 -0.33
C GLU A 63 -4.26 13.73 -0.46
N HIS A 64 -3.40 14.45 0.25
CA HIS A 64 -3.34 15.92 0.22
C HIS A 64 -2.14 16.48 -0.55
N MET A 65 -1.31 15.61 -1.14
CA MET A 65 -0.15 16.02 -1.92
C MET A 65 -0.52 16.10 -3.38
N GLU A 66 -0.62 17.31 -3.91
CA GLU A 66 -0.72 17.50 -5.35
C GLU A 66 0.65 17.22 -5.99
N PRO A 67 0.71 16.40 -7.06
CA PRO A 67 1.95 16.17 -7.77
C PRO A 67 2.41 17.50 -8.37
N GLN A 68 3.49 18.05 -7.83
CA GLN A 68 4.20 19.13 -8.49
C GLN A 68 4.80 18.57 -9.77
N PRO A 69 4.50 19.15 -10.96
CA PRO A 69 5.14 18.75 -12.20
C PRO A 69 6.62 19.14 -12.11
N LYS A 70 7.43 18.26 -11.53
CA LYS A 70 8.86 18.35 -11.63
C LYS A 70 9.17 17.92 -13.05
N ALA A 71 9.64 18.87 -13.86
CA ALA A 71 10.17 18.57 -15.18
C ALA A 71 11.20 17.46 -15.01
N ILE A 72 10.80 16.25 -15.35
CA ILE A 72 11.73 15.14 -15.51
C ILE A 72 12.44 15.53 -16.80
N GLU A 73 13.57 16.21 -16.69
CA GLU A 73 14.56 16.16 -17.77
C GLU A 73 14.88 14.69 -17.91
N ALA A 74 14.20 14.05 -18.87
CA ALA A 74 14.52 12.71 -19.28
C ALA A 74 16.04 12.70 -19.53
N PRO A 75 16.82 11.81 -18.88
CA PRO A 75 18.18 11.65 -19.32
C PRO A 75 18.08 11.24 -20.78
N ALA A 76 18.54 12.12 -21.66
CA ALA A 76 18.64 11.85 -23.08
C ALA A 76 19.61 10.68 -23.20
N VAL A 77 19.05 9.47 -23.22
CA VAL A 77 19.76 8.32 -23.73
C VAL A 77 19.85 8.60 -25.23
N GLU A 78 20.94 9.25 -25.64
CA GLU A 78 21.39 9.23 -27.01
C GLU A 78 21.56 7.75 -27.38
N LEU A 79 20.56 7.18 -28.04
CA LEU A 79 20.76 5.97 -28.80
C LEU A 79 21.71 6.35 -29.94
N ASP A 80 22.99 6.14 -29.73
CA ASP A 80 23.97 6.15 -30.81
C ASP A 80 23.53 5.11 -31.84
N PRO A 81 23.22 5.51 -33.09
CA PRO A 81 22.85 4.55 -34.12
C PRO A 81 24.08 3.72 -34.46
N GLN A 82 24.14 2.50 -33.92
CA GLN A 82 25.11 1.48 -34.31
C GLN A 82 25.11 1.37 -35.84
N PRO A 83 26.25 1.62 -36.53
CA PRO A 83 26.34 1.35 -37.95
C PRO A 83 26.32 -0.16 -38.15
N GLU A 84 25.29 -0.67 -38.81
CA GLU A 84 25.17 -2.06 -39.22
C GLU A 84 26.34 -2.41 -40.15
N PRO A 85 27.28 -3.29 -39.75
CA PRO A 85 28.38 -3.66 -40.62
C PRO A 85 27.92 -4.77 -41.58
N GLY A 86 27.66 -4.36 -42.81
CA GLY A 86 28.01 -5.14 -44.00
C GLY A 86 27.03 -6.23 -44.46
N GLU A 87 26.20 -5.90 -45.44
CA GLU A 87 26.16 -6.72 -46.67
C GLU A 87 27.55 -6.59 -47.34
N PRO A 88 28.16 -7.66 -47.92
CA PRO A 88 27.56 -8.51 -48.97
C PRO A 88 27.95 -10.02 -48.78
N ALA A 89 27.52 -11.03 -49.55
CA ALA A 89 27.49 -11.17 -50.99
C ALA A 89 26.72 -12.44 -51.41
N VAL A 90 26.17 -12.37 -52.62
CA VAL A 90 25.77 -13.44 -53.53
C VAL A 90 26.53 -14.78 -53.36
N VAL A 91 25.80 -15.90 -53.34
CA VAL A 91 26.18 -17.23 -53.88
C VAL A 91 24.89 -18.06 -53.99
N GLU A 92 24.26 -18.06 -55.16
CA GLU A 92 24.15 -19.14 -56.17
C GLU A 92 22.90 -20.01 -56.01
#